data_AF-K5VLT7-F1
#
_entry.id   AF-K5VLT7-F1
#
_cell.length_a   1.000
_cell.length_b   1.000
_cell.length_c   1.000
_cell.angle_alpha   90.00
_cell.angle_beta   90.00
_cell.angle_gamma   90.00
#
_symmetry.space_group_name_H-M   'P 1'
#
loop_
_entity.id
_entity.type
_entity.pdbx_description
1 polymer ?
#
loop_
_entity_poly.entity_id
_entity_poly.type
_entity_poly.pdbx_seq_one_letter_code
_entity_poly.pdbx_strand_id
1 'polypeptide(L)'
;MTPAQAQEAKERLEDAHARALSLGTIKRIEDTLSTLQSSFVFPIDLDLARPESPSGWDSDSEAELAFTPKNKPVHVYEYALSGLLSKLDAVDSFGDEAIRGRRKEVVNKVEKALREIGKRVEESRER
;
A
#
# COMPACT_ATOMS: atom_id res chain seq x y z
N MET A 1 -26.44 40.45 1.45
CA MET A 1 -26.10 39.05 1.77
C MET A 1 -26.74 38.72 3.11
N THR A 2 -27.64 37.75 3.16
CA THR A 2 -28.34 37.36 4.39
C THR A 2 -27.45 36.45 5.25
N PRO A 3 -27.71 36.31 6.57
CA PRO A 3 -27.00 35.36 7.42
C PRO A 3 -27.01 33.93 6.87
N ALA A 4 -28.12 33.51 6.25
CA ALA A 4 -28.24 32.20 5.59
C ALA A 4 -27.29 32.03 4.40
N GLN A 5 -27.15 33.06 3.55
CA GLN A 5 -26.22 33.04 2.42
C GLN A 5 -24.76 33.00 2.86
N ALA A 6 -24.43 33.63 4.00
CA ALA A 6 -23.09 33.58 4.58
C ALA A 6 -22.73 32.19 5.10
N GLN A 7 -23.69 31.51 5.70
CA GLN A 7 -23.49 30.16 6.23
C GLN A 7 -23.32 29.13 5.11
N GLU A 8 -24.17 29.17 4.09
CA GLU A 8 -24.06 28.28 2.93
C GLU A 8 -22.73 28.46 2.19
N ALA A 9 -22.24 29.70 2.06
CA ALA A 9 -20.94 29.98 1.45
C ALA A 9 -19.79 29.38 2.27
N LYS A 10 -19.89 29.43 3.61
CA LYS A 10 -18.88 28.85 4.51
C LYS A 10 -18.83 27.32 4.40
N GLU A 11 -19.98 26.67 4.43
CA GLU A 11 -20.09 25.20 4.30
C GLU A 11 -19.48 24.72 2.97
N ARG A 12 -19.79 25.40 1.86
CA ARG A 12 -19.21 25.07 0.55
C ARG A 12 -17.68 25.20 0.51
N LEU A 13 -17.12 26.18 1.22
CA LEU A 13 -15.67 26.38 1.32
C LEU A 13 -15.02 25.27 2.14
N GLU A 14 -15.65 24.87 3.25
CA GLU A 14 -15.19 23.77 4.10
C GLU A 14 -15.18 22.45 3.32
N ASP A 15 -16.25 22.16 2.57
CA ASP A 15 -16.32 20.98 1.70
C ASP A 15 -15.25 20.98 0.61
N ALA A 16 -15.03 22.13 -0.05
CA ALA A 16 -14.01 22.25 -1.08
C ALA A 16 -12.61 22.03 -0.51
N HIS A 17 -12.34 22.56 0.69
CA HIS A 17 -11.09 22.36 1.39
C HIS A 17 -10.88 20.89 1.78
N ALA A 18 -11.91 20.23 2.33
CA ALA A 18 -11.86 18.81 2.68
C ALA A 18 -11.54 17.93 1.46
N ARG A 19 -12.20 18.17 0.32
CA ARG A 19 -11.90 17.48 -0.95
C ARG A 19 -10.46 17.71 -1.41
N ALA A 20 -9.96 18.95 -1.34
CA ALA A 20 -8.59 19.27 -1.71
C ALA A 20 -7.56 18.56 -0.82
N LEU A 21 -7.84 18.44 0.48
CA LEU A 21 -6.99 17.68 1.41
C LEU A 21 -6.95 16.19 1.08
N SER A 22 -8.09 15.57 0.76
CA SER A 22 -8.15 14.16 0.34
C SER A 22 -7.33 13.92 -0.93
N LEU A 23 -7.50 14.74 -1.96
CA LEU A 23 -6.72 14.63 -3.21
C LEU A 23 -5.23 14.86 -2.96
N GLY A 24 -4.88 15.85 -2.15
CA GLY A 24 -3.49 16.12 -1.76
C GLY A 24 -2.87 14.94 -1.00
N THR A 25 -3.63 14.28 -0.13
CA THR A 25 -3.17 13.10 0.61
C THR A 25 -2.95 11.91 -0.31
N ILE A 26 -3.89 11.62 -1.22
CA ILE A 26 -3.73 10.55 -2.22
C ILE A 26 -2.50 10.79 -3.08
N LYS A 27 -2.27 12.04 -3.52
CA LYS A 27 -1.07 12.39 -4.29
C LYS A 27 0.22 12.13 -3.52
N ARG A 28 0.30 12.56 -2.25
CA ARG A 28 1.48 12.29 -1.41
C ARG A 28 1.74 10.79 -1.22
N ILE A 29 0.69 9.99 -1.09
CA ILE A 29 0.82 8.54 -1.00
C ILE A 29 1.38 7.96 -2.29
N GLU A 30 0.91 8.43 -3.44
CA GLU A 30 1.46 8.03 -4.74
C GLU A 30 2.92 8.45 -4.92
N ASP A 31 3.29 9.67 -4.54
CA ASP A 31 4.69 10.13 -4.57
C ASP A 31 5.58 9.26 -3.67
N THR A 32 5.05 8.85 -2.51
CA THR A 32 5.72 7.91 -1.60
C THR A 32 5.90 6.54 -2.24
N LEU A 33 4.87 6.01 -2.90
CA LEU A 33 4.96 4.75 -3.65
C LEU A 33 6.05 4.82 -4.72
N SER A 34 6.09 5.90 -5.51
CA SER A 34 7.11 6.08 -6.56
C SER A 34 8.52 6.12 -5.98
N THR A 35 8.70 6.75 -4.82
CA THR A 35 9.98 6.80 -4.11
C THR A 35 10.39 5.42 -3.59
N LEU A 36 9.45 4.65 -3.02
CA LEU A 36 9.70 3.29 -2.56
C LEU A 36 10.09 2.38 -3.75
N GLN A 37 9.38 2.45 -4.86
CA GLN A 37 9.65 1.64 -6.04
C GLN A 37 11.03 1.93 -6.66
N SER A 38 11.42 3.21 -6.72
CA SER A 38 12.71 3.61 -7.30
C SER A 38 13.91 3.33 -6.40
N SER A 39 13.71 3.28 -5.07
CA SER A 39 14.77 2.99 -4.10
C SER A 39 14.88 1.51 -3.74
N PHE A 40 13.87 0.71 -4.03
CA PHE A 40 13.86 -0.71 -3.69
C PHE A 40 14.83 -1.52 -4.56
N VAL A 41 15.68 -2.31 -3.89
CA VAL A 41 16.59 -3.28 -4.51
C VAL A 41 16.24 -4.66 -3.98
N PHE A 42 15.89 -5.56 -4.91
CA PHE A 42 15.59 -6.95 -4.57
C PHE A 42 16.89 -7.72 -4.27
N PRO A 43 17.01 -8.42 -3.13
CA PRO A 43 18.20 -9.22 -2.81
C PRO A 43 18.44 -10.34 -3.84
N ILE A 44 19.71 -10.65 -4.12
CA ILE A 44 20.09 -11.66 -5.12
C ILE A 44 19.68 -13.07 -4.67
N ASP A 45 19.86 -13.38 -3.38
CA ASP A 45 19.33 -14.59 -2.78
C ASP A 45 18.57 -14.29 -1.49
N LEU A 46 17.65 -15.18 -1.17
CA LEU A 46 16.77 -15.09 -0.02
C LEU A 46 17.01 -16.26 0.92
N ASP A 47 16.84 -16.01 2.21
CA ASP A 47 16.88 -17.07 3.22
C ASP A 47 15.45 -17.62 3.39
N LEU A 48 15.24 -18.89 3.06
CA LEU A 48 13.94 -19.54 3.18
C LEU A 48 13.91 -20.42 4.44
N ALA A 49 12.90 -20.25 5.28
CA ALA A 49 12.67 -21.06 6.46
C ALA A 49 11.54 -22.07 6.16
N ARG A 50 11.81 -23.35 6.36
CA ARG A 50 10.75 -24.36 6.37
C ARG A 50 10.10 -24.36 7.76
N PRO A 51 8.77 -24.20 7.88
CA PRO A 51 8.12 -24.39 9.17
C PRO A 51 8.29 -25.85 9.59
N GLU A 52 8.84 -26.08 10.78
CA GLU A 52 8.89 -27.42 11.36
C GLU A 52 7.48 -27.81 11.83
N SER A 53 6.78 -28.60 11.00
CA SER A 53 5.47 -29.16 11.39
C SER A 53 5.68 -30.23 12.47
N PRO A 54 5.13 -30.09 13.69
CA PRO A 54 5.27 -31.07 14.78
C PRO A 54 4.47 -32.37 14.52
N SER A 55 3.64 -32.37 13.50
CA SER A 55 2.84 -33.49 13.03
C SER A 55 3.36 -33.89 11.64
N GLY A 56 4.04 -35.04 11.53
CA GLY A 56 4.67 -35.58 10.30
C GLY A 56 3.69 -35.96 9.18
N TRP A 57 2.73 -35.09 8.95
CA TRP A 57 1.79 -35.13 7.86
C TRP A 57 2.44 -34.12 6.92
N ASP A 58 3.00 -34.61 5.81
CA ASP A 58 3.65 -33.78 4.80
C ASP A 58 2.65 -32.72 4.32
N SER A 59 2.62 -31.59 5.02
CA SER A 59 2.03 -30.38 4.51
C SER A 59 3.08 -29.84 3.56
N ASP A 60 2.70 -29.70 2.29
CA ASP A 60 3.35 -28.85 1.28
C ASP A 60 3.39 -27.38 1.75
N SER A 61 3.86 -27.14 2.98
CA SER A 61 4.13 -25.82 3.51
C SER A 61 5.38 -25.34 2.81
N GLU A 62 5.17 -24.57 1.74
CA GLU A 62 6.20 -23.85 1.02
C GLU A 62 7.13 -23.12 2.00
N ALA A 63 8.42 -23.10 1.71
CA ALA A 63 9.39 -22.46 2.58
C ALA A 63 9.12 -20.95 2.68
N GLU A 64 8.82 -20.46 3.87
CA GLU A 64 8.48 -19.06 4.14
C GLU A 64 9.73 -18.16 4.09
N LEU A 65 9.53 -16.88 3.80
CA LEU A 65 10.62 -15.91 3.80
C LEU A 65 11.09 -15.64 5.24
N ALA A 66 12.29 -16.08 5.59
CA ALA A 66 12.80 -15.97 6.95
C ALA A 66 13.01 -14.50 7.38
N PHE A 67 12.91 -14.21 8.67
CA PHE A 67 13.18 -12.88 9.24
C PHE A 67 14.69 -12.68 9.47
N THR A 68 15.48 -12.62 8.38
CA THR A 68 16.93 -12.41 8.42
C THR A 68 17.31 -11.01 7.91
N PRO A 69 18.51 -10.50 8.23
CA PRO A 69 19.01 -9.25 7.65
C PRO A 69 19.05 -9.24 6.12
N LYS A 70 19.20 -10.41 5.48
CA LYS A 70 19.24 -10.59 4.02
C LYS A 70 17.88 -10.31 3.39
N ASN A 71 16.81 -10.81 4.01
CA ASN A 71 15.42 -10.63 3.56
C ASN A 71 14.81 -9.31 4.03
N LYS A 72 15.47 -8.59 4.94
CA LYS A 72 14.99 -7.31 5.49
C LYS A 72 14.50 -6.32 4.43
N PRO A 73 15.17 -6.11 3.28
CA PRO A 73 14.68 -5.20 2.25
C PRO A 73 13.28 -5.58 1.75
N VAL A 74 13.01 -6.87 1.56
CA VAL A 74 11.71 -7.39 1.10
C VAL A 74 10.63 -7.14 2.14
N HIS A 75 10.87 -7.56 3.39
CA HIS A 75 9.93 -7.36 4.50
C HIS A 75 9.61 -5.87 4.73
N VAL A 76 10.63 -5.01 4.71
CA VAL A 76 10.44 -3.56 4.88
C VAL A 76 9.62 -2.97 3.73
N TYR A 77 9.88 -3.40 2.50
CA TYR A 77 9.16 -2.94 1.33
C TYR A 77 7.69 -3.38 1.36
N GLU A 78 7.41 -4.65 1.64
CA GLU A 78 6.04 -5.18 1.79
C GLU A 78 5.26 -4.51 2.92
N TYR A 79 5.92 -4.31 4.07
CA TYR A 79 5.33 -3.57 5.18
C TYR A 79 5.01 -2.12 4.81
N ALA A 80 5.93 -1.45 4.10
CA ALA A 80 5.71 -0.08 3.64
C ALA A 80 4.53 0.01 2.65
N LEU A 81 4.43 -0.91 1.68
CA LEU A 81 3.33 -0.96 0.73
C LEU A 81 1.99 -1.22 1.42
N SER A 82 1.93 -2.17 2.35
CA SER A 82 0.74 -2.43 3.17
C SER A 82 0.33 -1.20 3.97
N GLY A 83 1.30 -0.47 4.53
CA GLY A 83 1.07 0.80 5.21
C GLY A 83 0.52 1.90 4.29
N LEU A 84 0.85 1.91 2.99
CA LEU A 84 0.23 2.83 2.03
C LEU A 84 -1.24 2.47 1.76
N LEU A 85 -1.58 1.17 1.68
CA LEU A 85 -2.98 0.74 1.55
C LEU A 85 -3.82 1.19 2.74
N SER A 86 -3.35 0.96 3.97
CA SER A 86 -4.06 1.42 5.17
C SER A 86 -4.26 2.94 5.19
N LYS A 87 -3.28 3.71 4.70
CA LYS A 87 -3.41 5.17 4.57
C LYS A 87 -4.42 5.58 3.50
N LEU A 88 -4.50 4.85 2.37
CA LEU A 88 -5.48 5.11 1.32
C LEU A 88 -6.90 4.82 1.80
N ASP A 89 -7.11 3.73 2.52
CA ASP A 89 -8.42 3.36 3.07
C ASP A 89 -8.97 4.40 4.04
N ALA A 90 -8.07 5.07 4.79
CA ALA A 90 -8.43 6.15 5.71
C ALA A 90 -8.77 7.48 5.01
N VAL A 91 -8.57 7.62 3.69
CA VAL A 91 -8.92 8.86 2.98
C VAL A 91 -10.41 8.90 2.69
N ASP A 92 -11.10 9.88 3.30
CA ASP A 92 -12.51 10.13 3.04
C ASP A 92 -12.76 10.68 1.64
N SER A 93 -13.81 10.16 1.00
CA SER A 93 -14.21 10.60 -0.33
C SER A 93 -15.29 11.68 -0.31
N PHE A 94 -15.97 11.92 0.82
CA PHE A 94 -17.08 12.89 0.93
C PHE A 94 -18.14 12.77 -0.19
N GLY A 95 -18.38 11.54 -0.68
CA GLY A 95 -19.28 11.29 -1.82
C GLY A 95 -18.74 11.67 -3.20
N ASP A 96 -17.54 12.25 -3.29
CA ASP A 96 -16.89 12.65 -4.54
C ASP A 96 -16.34 11.44 -5.32
N GLU A 97 -16.84 11.26 -6.54
CA GLU A 97 -16.43 10.18 -7.43
C GLU A 97 -14.99 10.31 -7.93
N ALA A 98 -14.50 11.54 -8.14
CA ALA A 98 -13.12 11.77 -8.57
C ALA A 98 -12.14 11.35 -7.47
N ILE A 99 -12.45 11.61 -6.20
CA ILE A 99 -11.63 11.15 -5.07
C ILE A 99 -11.65 9.63 -5.00
N ARG A 100 -12.82 8.98 -5.14
CA ARG A 100 -12.94 7.52 -5.16
C ARG A 100 -12.14 6.90 -6.31
N GLY A 101 -12.25 7.46 -7.52
CA GLY A 101 -11.51 7.03 -8.69
C GLY A 101 -10.01 7.15 -8.49
N ARG A 102 -9.55 8.31 -8.03
CA ARG A 102 -8.13 8.55 -7.76
C ARG A 102 -7.58 7.59 -6.71
N ARG A 103 -8.31 7.37 -5.62
CA ARG A 103 -7.93 6.41 -4.56
C ARG A 103 -7.80 5.01 -5.12
N LYS A 104 -8.80 4.54 -5.89
CA LYS A 104 -8.80 3.21 -6.52
C LYS A 104 -7.60 3.01 -7.44
N GLU A 105 -7.26 4.01 -8.25
CA GLU A 105 -6.09 3.95 -9.11
C GLU A 105 -4.79 3.76 -8.33
N VAL A 106 -4.59 4.50 -7.23
CA VAL A 106 -3.37 4.37 -6.41
C VAL A 106 -3.37 3.03 -5.67
N VAL A 107 -4.50 2.59 -5.12
CA VAL A 107 -4.64 1.25 -4.51
C VAL A 107 -4.20 0.17 -5.50
N ASN A 108 -4.71 0.19 -6.73
CA ASN A 108 -4.34 -0.78 -7.76
C ASN A 108 -2.82 -0.78 -8.05
N LYS A 109 -2.16 0.39 -8.01
CA LYS A 109 -0.70 0.49 -8.19
C LYS A 109 0.06 -0.14 -7.03
N VAL A 110 -0.37 0.11 -5.78
CA VAL A 110 0.24 -0.48 -4.58
C VAL A 110 0.06 -1.99 -4.56
N GLU A 111 -1.15 -2.49 -4.83
CA GLU A 111 -1.44 -3.92 -4.91
C GLU A 111 -0.65 -4.61 -6.03
N LYS A 112 -0.47 -3.94 -7.17
CA LYS A 112 0.37 -4.46 -8.25
C LYS A 112 1.81 -4.63 -7.77
N ALA A 113 2.36 -3.65 -7.05
CA ALA A 113 3.70 -3.75 -6.49
C ALA A 113 3.82 -4.89 -5.46
N LEU A 114 2.80 -5.11 -4.62
CA LEU A 114 2.73 -6.24 -3.69
C LEU A 114 2.69 -7.60 -4.42
N ARG A 115 1.93 -7.71 -5.51
CA ARG A 115 1.90 -8.93 -6.32
C ARG A 115 3.24 -9.20 -7.00
N GLU A 116 3.90 -8.15 -7.51
CA GLU A 116 5.20 -8.27 -8.16
C GLU A 116 6.29 -8.74 -7.19
N ILE A 117 6.31 -8.23 -5.95
CA ILE A 117 7.27 -8.69 -4.94
C ILE A 117 6.98 -10.13 -4.52
N GLY A 118 5.71 -10.49 -4.27
CA GLY A 118 5.32 -11.86 -3.94
C GLY A 118 5.73 -12.85 -5.04
N LYS A 119 5.50 -12.51 -6.32
CA LYS A 119 5.92 -13.33 -7.46
C LYS A 119 7.44 -13.52 -7.51
N ARG A 120 8.23 -12.48 -7.22
CA ARG A 120 9.70 -12.57 -7.20
C ARG A 120 10.22 -13.43 -6.06
N VAL A 121 9.57 -13.38 -4.90
CA VAL A 121 9.87 -14.28 -3.78
C VAL A 121 9.60 -15.73 -4.21
N GLU A 122 8.46 -15.98 -4.86
CA GLU A 122 8.11 -17.30 -5.36
C GLU A 122 9.13 -17.84 -6.39
N GLU A 123 9.46 -17.04 -7.40
CA GLU A 123 10.49 -17.37 -8.41
C GLU A 123 11.89 -17.57 -7.81
N SER A 124 12.13 -17.13 -6.56
CA SER A 124 13.37 -17.37 -5.84
C SER A 124 13.34 -18.66 -5.01
N ARG A 125 12.16 -19.24 -4.78
CA ARG A 125 11.97 -20.56 -4.15
C ARG A 125 12.17 -21.70 -5.14
N GLU A 126 11.83 -21.47 -6.41
CA GLU A 126 11.94 -22.48 -7.48
C GLU A 126 13.36 -22.62 -8.07
N ARG A 127 14.30 -21.75 -7.67
CA ARG A 127 15.70 -21.73 -8.15
C ARG A 127 16.63 -22.53 -7.25
#